data_AF-A0AAD9FB93-F1
#
_entry.id   AF-A0AAD9FB93-F1
#
_cell.length_a   1.000
_cell.length_b   1.000
_cell.length_c   1.000
_cell.angle_alpha   90.00
_cell.angle_beta   90.00
_cell.angle_gamma   90.00
#
_symmetry.space_group_name_H-M   'P 1'
#
loop_
_entity.id
_entity.type
_entity.pdbx_description
1 polymer ?
#
loop_
_entity_poly.entity_id
_entity_poly.type
_entity_poly.pdbx_seq_one_letter_code
_entity_poly.pdbx_strand_id
1 'polypeptide(L)'
;MRLTSAGTHTFTLVVSQYEKQNTINYTLRVYTGCKFTFSKIPNPFTQTKRVNGQWKGLTSGGCGNYKDSYKHNPIYQINMERAGPLLIELRGSSVGFEMVTVSMVGDPGPASFQKKNSGDYRCGFCYMEAELVPAGLYNVIPTTFLPKQEGPFFLDFSSTSALKVSQLQ
;
A
#
# COMPACT_ATOMS: atom_id res chain seq x y z
N MET A 1 -6.90 13.68 -26.70
CA MET A 1 -5.49 14.13 -26.64
C MET A 1 -5.06 14.42 -28.08
N ARG A 2 -4.61 15.65 -28.37
CA ARG A 2 -4.15 16.02 -29.72
C ARG A 2 -2.64 16.24 -29.64
N LEU A 3 -1.87 15.45 -30.39
CA LEU A 3 -0.43 15.64 -30.49
C LEU A 3 -0.15 16.88 -31.35
N THR A 4 0.64 17.82 -30.83
CA THR A 4 0.97 19.09 -31.50
C THR A 4 2.39 19.15 -32.06
N SER A 5 3.21 18.12 -31.79
CA SER A 5 4.59 18.01 -32.29
C SER A 5 4.84 16.67 -32.98
N ALA A 6 5.67 16.71 -34.02
CA ALA A 6 6.18 15.51 -34.68
C ALA A 6 7.18 14.77 -33.77
N GLY A 7 7.25 13.44 -33.88
CA GLY A 7 8.21 12.62 -33.15
C GLY A 7 7.62 11.38 -32.47
N THR A 8 8.44 10.70 -31.69
CA THR A 8 8.02 9.56 -30.86
C THR A 8 7.39 10.07 -29.58
N HIS A 9 6.20 9.58 -29.25
CA HIS A 9 5.46 9.94 -28.04
C HIS A 9 5.24 8.71 -27.17
N THR A 10 5.39 8.87 -25.85
CA THR A 10 5.13 7.80 -24.88
C THR A 10 3.88 8.15 -24.08
N PHE A 11 2.99 7.17 -23.93
CA PHE A 11 1.74 7.32 -23.20
C PHE A 11 1.59 6.23 -22.16
N THR A 12 1.01 6.58 -21.01
CA THR A 12 0.58 5.64 -19.99
C THR A 12 -0.94 5.48 -20.07
N LEU A 13 -1.39 4.25 -20.30
CA LEU A 13 -2.81 3.91 -20.27
C LEU A 13 -3.13 3.26 -18.92
N VAL A 14 -3.95 3.92 -18.12
CA VAL A 14 -4.47 3.38 -16.86
C VAL A 14 -5.88 2.88 -17.08
N VAL A 15 -6.12 1.59 -16.83
CA VAL A 15 -7.46 1.02 -16.81
C VAL A 15 -7.96 1.07 -15.38
N SER A 16 -9.02 1.83 -15.13
CA SER A 16 -9.64 1.98 -13.81
C SER A 16 -11.11 1.58 -13.86
N GLN A 17 -11.59 1.04 -12.74
CA GLN A 17 -13.01 0.79 -12.49
C GLN A 17 -13.45 1.74 -11.38
N TYR A 18 -14.50 2.53 -11.63
CA TYR A 18 -14.96 3.56 -10.68
C TYR A 18 -15.46 2.94 -9.36
N GLU A 19 -16.27 1.88 -9.44
CA GLU A 19 -16.71 1.09 -8.29
C GLU A 19 -16.34 -0.37 -8.48
N LYS A 20 -15.53 -0.91 -7.56
CA LYS A 20 -15.11 -2.31 -7.60
C LYS A 20 -16.17 -3.21 -6.95
N GLN A 21 -17.32 -3.35 -7.59
CA GLN A 21 -18.37 -4.26 -7.12
C GLN A 21 -18.06 -5.72 -7.45
N ASN A 22 -17.37 -5.98 -8.58
CA ASN A 22 -17.02 -7.32 -9.06
C ASN A 22 -15.66 -7.34 -9.76
N THR A 23 -14.99 -8.50 -9.74
CA THR A 23 -13.80 -8.75 -10.57
C THR A 23 -14.21 -8.75 -12.04
N ILE A 24 -13.61 -7.87 -12.83
CA ILE A 24 -13.84 -7.81 -14.28
C ILE A 24 -12.60 -8.30 -15.02
N ASN A 25 -12.83 -9.06 -16.08
CA ASN A 25 -11.80 -9.36 -17.08
C ASN A 25 -11.92 -8.33 -18.19
N TYR A 26 -10.79 -7.81 -18.66
CA TYR A 26 -10.76 -6.82 -19.74
C TYR A 26 -9.71 -7.20 -20.79
N THR A 27 -9.92 -6.72 -22.01
CA THR A 27 -8.95 -6.82 -23.10
C THR A 27 -8.71 -5.43 -23.66
N LEU A 28 -7.44 -5.05 -23.82
CA LEU A 28 -7.05 -3.82 -24.51
C LEU A 28 -6.65 -4.16 -25.94
N ARG A 29 -7.28 -3.49 -26.92
CA ARG A 29 -6.92 -3.58 -28.34
C ARG A 29 -6.48 -2.20 -28.81
N VAL A 30 -5.30 -2.12 -29.43
CA VAL A 30 -4.72 -0.88 -29.96
C VAL A 30 -4.66 -1.00 -31.48
N TYR A 31 -5.28 -0.05 -32.18
CA TYR A 31 -5.23 0.06 -33.64
C TYR A 31 -4.38 1.28 -34.01
N THR A 32 -3.40 1.09 -34.89
CA THR A 32 -2.49 2.16 -35.32
C THR A 32 -2.04 1.95 -36.76
N GLY A 33 -1.77 3.06 -37.45
CA GLY A 33 -1.17 3.07 -38.79
C GLY A 33 0.36 3.12 -38.78
N CYS A 34 1.00 3.16 -37.61
CA CYS A 34 2.45 3.21 -37.47
C CYS A 34 2.98 2.12 -36.52
N LYS A 35 4.29 1.86 -36.60
CA LYS A 35 4.96 0.95 -35.67
C LYS A 35 4.89 1.50 -34.24
N PHE A 36 4.61 0.62 -33.30
CA PHE A 36 4.52 0.96 -31.87
C PHE A 36 4.95 -0.22 -31.00
N THR A 37 5.29 0.09 -29.75
CA THR A 37 5.52 -0.90 -28.70
C THR A 37 4.43 -0.77 -27.65
N PHE A 38 3.84 -1.89 -27.26
CA PHE A 38 2.84 -1.94 -26.19
C PHE A 38 3.25 -2.99 -25.18
N SER A 39 3.52 -2.55 -23.96
CA SER A 39 4.03 -3.40 -22.89
C SER A 39 3.42 -3.00 -21.55
N LYS A 40 3.41 -3.94 -20.60
CA LYS A 40 3.04 -3.63 -19.22
C LYS A 40 4.14 -2.78 -18.60
N ILE A 41 3.74 -1.83 -17.75
CA ILE A 41 4.70 -1.09 -16.92
C ILE A 41 5.39 -2.10 -15.99
N PRO A 42 6.74 -2.17 -15.99
CA PRO A 42 7.46 -3.04 -15.08
C PRO A 42 7.18 -2.67 -13.62
N ASN A 43 6.97 -3.66 -12.76
CA ASN A 43 6.91 -3.41 -11.32
C ASN A 43 8.35 -3.22 -10.80
N PRO A 44 8.71 -2.06 -10.25
CA PRO A 44 10.06 -1.83 -9.71
C PRO A 44 10.34 -2.68 -8.45
N PHE A 45 9.30 -3.16 -7.77
CA PHE A 45 9.44 -3.98 -6.58
C PHE A 45 9.71 -5.44 -6.93
N THR A 46 10.83 -5.96 -6.44
CA THR A 46 11.29 -7.34 -6.67
C THR A 46 10.91 -8.28 -5.53
N GLN A 47 10.52 -7.74 -4.38
CA GLN A 47 10.10 -8.48 -3.20
C GLN A 47 8.67 -8.10 -2.86
N THR A 48 7.80 -9.09 -2.66
CA THR A 48 6.42 -8.89 -2.21
C THR A 48 6.07 -9.89 -1.12
N LYS A 49 5.42 -9.42 -0.05
CA LYS A 49 4.86 -10.24 1.02
C LYS A 49 3.41 -9.82 1.26
N ARG A 50 2.50 -10.79 1.16
CA ARG A 50 1.08 -10.63 1.49
C ARG A 50 0.79 -11.21 2.86
N VAL A 51 -0.01 -10.49 3.64
CA VAL A 51 -0.65 -10.98 4.85
C VAL A 51 -2.16 -10.95 4.67
N ASN A 52 -2.82 -12.01 5.11
CA ASN A 52 -4.27 -12.12 5.16
C ASN A 52 -4.69 -11.93 6.62
N GLY A 53 -5.43 -10.86 6.91
CA GLY A 53 -5.89 -10.55 8.26
C GLY A 53 -7.39 -10.31 8.31
N GLN A 54 -7.90 -10.00 9.50
CA GLN A 54 -9.29 -9.60 9.69
C GLN A 54 -9.45 -8.69 10.91
N TRP A 55 -10.43 -7.79 10.86
CA TRP A 55 -10.96 -7.12 12.04
C TRP A 55 -12.13 -7.94 12.57
N LYS A 56 -12.09 -8.36 13.84
CA LYS A 56 -13.13 -9.17 14.47
C LYS A 56 -13.15 -8.96 15.98
N GLY A 57 -14.33 -8.77 16.57
CA GLY A 57 -14.49 -8.53 17.99
C GLY A 57 -13.62 -7.35 18.45
N LEU A 58 -12.74 -7.59 19.41
CA LEU A 58 -11.86 -6.56 19.98
C LEU A 58 -10.94 -5.91 18.93
N THR A 59 -10.54 -6.64 17.88
CA THR A 59 -9.61 -6.09 16.87
C THR A 59 -10.25 -5.13 15.89
N SER A 60 -11.58 -4.98 15.90
CA SER A 60 -12.31 -3.97 15.12
C SER A 60 -12.29 -2.59 15.81
N GLY A 61 -11.09 -2.08 16.06
CA GLY A 61 -10.84 -0.94 16.94
C GLY A 61 -11.15 0.44 16.34
N GLY A 62 -11.29 0.54 15.01
CA GLY A 62 -11.49 1.81 14.31
C GLY A 62 -10.23 2.66 14.22
N CYS A 63 -10.34 3.85 13.63
CA CYS A 63 -9.21 4.75 13.39
C CYS A 63 -8.72 5.46 14.67
N GLY A 64 -7.64 6.24 14.56
CA GLY A 64 -7.01 6.94 15.69
C GLY A 64 -7.91 7.93 16.44
N ASN A 65 -9.07 8.28 15.89
CA ASN A 65 -10.09 9.08 16.59
C ASN A 65 -10.70 8.32 17.79
N TYR A 66 -10.65 6.99 17.79
CA TYR A 66 -11.23 6.12 18.80
C TYR A 66 -10.15 5.55 19.74
N LYS A 67 -9.52 6.42 20.54
CA LYS A 67 -8.31 6.10 21.32
C LYS A 67 -8.43 4.85 22.20
N ASP A 68 -9.60 4.63 22.80
CA ASP A 68 -9.83 3.51 23.71
C ASP A 68 -9.80 2.15 23.00
N SER A 69 -10.29 2.09 21.76
CA SER A 69 -10.38 0.87 20.97
C SER A 69 -9.26 0.73 19.93
N TYR A 70 -8.65 1.83 19.50
CA TYR A 70 -7.61 1.86 18.46
C TYR A 70 -6.44 0.92 18.78
N LYS A 71 -6.02 0.87 20.06
CA LYS A 71 -4.93 0.01 20.55
C LYS A 71 -5.18 -1.50 20.35
N HIS A 72 -6.42 -1.90 20.10
CA HIS A 72 -6.79 -3.30 19.90
C HIS A 72 -6.73 -3.73 18.42
N ASN A 73 -6.54 -2.81 17.47
CA ASN A 73 -6.37 -3.18 16.07
C ASN A 73 -5.19 -4.13 15.87
N PRO A 74 -5.18 -4.95 14.80
CA PRO A 74 -4.04 -5.80 14.47
C PRO A 74 -2.76 -4.97 14.28
N ILE A 75 -1.62 -5.54 14.63
CA ILE A 75 -0.31 -4.88 14.46
C ILE A 75 0.63 -5.83 13.74
N TYR A 76 1.16 -5.40 12.60
CA TYR A 76 2.18 -6.13 11.84
C TYR A 76 3.51 -5.42 11.94
N GLN A 77 4.55 -6.11 12.37
CA GLN A 77 5.90 -5.58 12.34
C GLN A 77 6.60 -5.98 11.05
N ILE A 78 7.22 -5.00 10.41
CA ILE A 78 8.12 -5.21 9.30
C ILE A 78 9.56 -4.92 9.72
N ASN A 79 10.48 -5.75 9.23
CA ASN A 79 11.92 -5.55 9.34
C ASN A 79 12.49 -5.23 7.96
N MET A 80 12.94 -3.98 7.79
CA MET A 80 13.66 -3.51 6.62
C MET A 80 15.15 -3.81 6.82
N GLU A 81 15.66 -4.84 6.15
CA GLU A 81 17.08 -5.25 6.30
C GLU A 81 18.06 -4.21 5.71
N ARG A 82 17.61 -3.44 4.72
CA ARG A 82 18.35 -2.37 4.07
C ARG A 82 17.42 -1.19 3.78
N ALA A 83 17.98 0.01 3.76
CA ALA A 83 17.23 1.19 3.35
C ALA A 83 16.82 1.09 1.87
N GLY A 84 15.60 1.51 1.55
CA GLY A 84 15.11 1.47 0.18
C GLY A 84 13.63 1.79 0.04
N PRO A 85 13.08 1.68 -1.19
CA PRO A 85 11.69 1.98 -1.45
C PRO A 85 10.77 0.92 -0.84
N LEU A 86 9.62 1.39 -0.35
CA LEU A 86 8.57 0.57 0.26
C LEU A 86 7.20 1.03 -0.24
N LEU A 87 6.40 0.08 -0.71
CA LEU A 87 4.99 0.22 -1.00
C LEU A 87 4.20 -0.68 -0.07
N ILE A 88 3.23 -0.10 0.64
CA ILE A 88 2.27 -0.83 1.47
C ILE A 88 0.88 -0.64 0.88
N GLU A 89 0.16 -1.73 0.63
CA GLU A 89 -1.21 -1.70 0.13
C GLU A 89 -2.16 -2.42 1.08
N LEU A 90 -3.32 -1.83 1.36
CA LEU A 90 -4.38 -2.43 2.17
C LEU A 90 -5.66 -2.54 1.36
N ARG A 91 -6.28 -3.72 1.35
CA ARG A 91 -7.58 -4.00 0.70
C ARG A 91 -8.59 -4.47 1.74
N GLY A 92 -9.76 -3.85 1.78
CA GLY A 92 -10.88 -4.14 2.70
C GLY A 92 -12.03 -3.13 2.50
N SER A 93 -13.11 -3.21 3.26
CA SER A 93 -14.35 -2.44 2.96
C SER A 93 -14.22 -0.91 3.08
N SER A 94 -13.66 -0.38 4.16
CA SER A 94 -13.32 1.05 4.35
C SER A 94 -12.08 1.15 5.21
N VAL A 95 -10.95 1.51 4.60
CA VAL A 95 -9.64 1.16 5.13
C VAL A 95 -8.66 2.34 5.15
N GLY A 96 -7.79 2.29 6.15
CA GLY A 96 -6.63 3.13 6.33
C GLY A 96 -5.58 2.37 7.14
N PHE A 97 -4.35 2.86 7.16
CA PHE A 97 -3.33 2.32 8.07
C PHE A 97 -2.32 3.37 8.48
N GLU A 98 -1.63 3.06 9.57
CA GLU A 98 -0.51 3.84 10.08
C GLU A 98 0.75 2.98 10.11
N MET A 99 1.89 3.57 9.77
CA MET A 99 3.22 2.97 9.91
C MET A 99 3.99 3.79 10.94
N VAL A 100 4.45 3.13 12.00
CA VAL A 100 5.14 3.74 13.13
C VAL A 100 6.54 3.15 13.24
N THR A 101 7.55 4.02 13.37
CA THR A 101 8.93 3.60 13.58
C THR A 101 9.11 3.04 14.98
N VAL A 102 9.66 1.83 15.08
CA VAL A 102 10.04 1.20 16.35
C VAL A 102 11.53 1.43 16.61
N SER A 103 12.36 1.16 15.60
CA SER A 103 13.80 1.43 15.64
C SER A 103 14.35 1.64 14.23
N MET A 104 15.42 2.42 14.12
CA MET A 104 16.17 2.60 12.88
C MET A 104 17.63 2.22 13.13
N VAL A 105 18.29 1.74 12.08
CA VAL A 105 19.73 1.49 12.07
C VAL A 105 20.44 2.75 11.56
N GLY A 106 21.36 3.29 12.36
CA GLY A 106 22.13 4.49 12.05
C GLY A 106 21.47 5.78 12.55
N ASP A 107 22.12 6.91 12.25
CA ASP A 107 21.65 8.23 12.69
C ASP A 107 20.42 8.71 11.90
N PRO A 108 19.52 9.50 12.53
CA PRO A 108 18.35 10.02 11.86
C PRO A 108 18.72 10.93 10.68
N GLY A 109 18.59 10.42 9.46
CA GLY A 109 18.69 11.22 8.23
C GLY A 109 17.37 11.91 7.85
N PRO A 110 17.34 12.70 6.77
CA PRO A 110 16.14 13.42 6.29
C PRO A 110 14.95 12.51 5.95
N ALA A 111 15.20 11.24 5.65
CA ALA A 111 14.17 10.23 5.36
C ALA A 111 13.56 9.60 6.63
N SER A 112 14.05 9.96 7.81
CA SER A 112 13.54 9.44 9.08
C SER A 112 12.19 10.04 9.41
N PHE A 113 11.28 9.22 9.92
CA PHE A 113 9.96 9.65 10.37
C PHE A 113 9.58 8.85 11.63
N GLN A 114 8.78 9.45 12.50
CA GLN A 114 8.18 8.72 13.62
C GLN A 114 6.91 7.97 13.18
N LYS A 115 6.14 8.58 12.26
CA LYS A 115 4.87 8.04 11.77
C LYS A 115 4.59 8.47 10.33
N LYS A 116 4.05 7.54 9.54
CA LYS A 116 3.41 7.78 8.23
C LYS A 116 2.03 7.10 8.20
N ASN A 117 1.18 7.47 7.26
CA ASN A 117 -0.14 6.88 7.08
C ASN A 117 -0.49 6.75 5.60
N SER A 118 -1.57 6.03 5.31
CA SER A 118 -2.11 5.85 3.94
C SER A 118 -2.88 7.06 3.39
N GLY A 119 -2.92 8.19 4.12
CA GLY A 119 -3.80 9.32 3.84
C GLY A 119 -5.25 9.08 4.26
N ASP A 120 -6.19 9.72 3.56
CA ASP A 120 -7.63 9.60 3.81
C ASP A 120 -8.12 8.14 3.71
N TYR A 121 -9.10 7.80 4.54
CA TYR A 121 -9.73 6.48 4.50
C TYR A 121 -10.50 6.31 3.20
N ARG A 122 -10.34 5.15 2.57
CA ARG A 122 -10.96 4.85 1.26
C ARG A 122 -11.70 3.53 1.30
N CYS A 123 -12.80 3.48 0.58
CA CYS A 123 -13.54 2.24 0.40
C CYS A 123 -12.75 1.29 -0.51
N GLY A 124 -12.59 0.03 -0.13
CA GLY A 124 -11.97 -1.00 -0.96
C GLY A 124 -10.44 -1.07 -0.89
N PHE A 125 -9.74 0.06 -0.90
CA PHE A 125 -8.30 0.11 -1.09
C PHE A 125 -7.64 1.41 -0.64
N CYS A 126 -6.51 1.33 0.04
CA CYS A 126 -5.58 2.44 0.24
C CYS A 126 -4.12 1.95 0.14
N TYR A 127 -3.18 2.88 -0.03
CA TYR A 127 -1.75 2.55 -0.11
C TYR A 127 -0.90 3.69 0.46
N MET A 128 0.37 3.38 0.71
CA MET A 128 1.42 4.33 1.04
C MET A 128 2.68 3.93 0.29
N GLU A 129 3.26 4.88 -0.44
CA GLU A 129 4.54 4.70 -1.11
C GLU A 129 5.59 5.63 -0.48
N ALA A 130 6.79 5.11 -0.26
CA ALA A 130 7.94 5.86 0.19
C ALA A 130 9.17 5.43 -0.60
N GLU A 131 9.82 6.39 -1.27
CA GLU A 131 11.02 6.14 -2.09
C GLU A 131 12.21 5.66 -1.26
N LEU A 132 12.29 6.11 -0.01
CA LEU A 132 13.35 5.75 0.92
C LEU A 132 12.80 5.59 2.33
N VAL A 133 12.77 4.34 2.80
CA VAL A 133 12.56 3.98 4.21
C VAL A 133 13.89 3.47 4.75
N PRO A 134 14.40 4.00 5.88
CA PRO A 134 15.63 3.50 6.50
C PRO A 134 15.56 2.01 6.87
N ALA A 135 16.73 1.39 7.09
CA ALA A 135 16.77 0.05 7.67
C ALA A 135 16.30 0.11 9.12
N GLY A 136 15.50 -0.86 9.57
CA GLY A 136 14.90 -0.81 10.90
C GLY A 136 13.62 -1.63 11.07
N LEU A 137 13.01 -1.46 12.23
CA LEU A 137 11.74 -2.09 12.60
C LEU A 137 10.62 -1.07 12.58
N TYR A 138 9.49 -1.45 11.97
CA TYR A 138 8.32 -0.60 11.84
C TYR A 138 7.05 -1.39 12.11
N ASN A 139 6.12 -0.80 12.86
CA ASN A 139 4.80 -1.38 13.09
C ASN A 139 3.80 -0.76 12.12
N VAL A 140 2.96 -1.60 11.54
CA VAL A 140 1.90 -1.23 10.61
C VAL A 140 0.57 -1.66 11.20
N ILE A 141 -0.32 -0.69 11.41
CA ILE A 141 -1.60 -0.85 12.07
C ILE A 141 -2.72 -0.61 11.04
N PRO A 142 -3.25 -1.67 10.40
CA PRO A 142 -4.40 -1.55 9.52
C PRO A 142 -5.69 -1.38 10.33
N THR A 143 -6.54 -0.44 9.90
CA THR A 143 -7.75 -0.06 10.62
C THR A 143 -8.90 0.20 9.64
N THR A 144 -10.11 0.03 10.16
CA THR A 144 -11.33 0.62 9.56
C THR A 144 -11.53 2.04 10.05
N PHE A 145 -12.39 2.82 9.38
CA PHE A 145 -12.68 4.18 9.85
C PHE A 145 -13.42 4.16 11.19
N LEU A 146 -14.50 3.38 11.29
CA LEU A 146 -15.29 3.24 12.52
C LEU A 146 -14.93 1.93 13.25
N PRO A 147 -15.06 1.89 14.60
CA PRO A 147 -14.97 0.64 15.35
C PRO A 147 -16.12 -0.32 15.00
N LYS A 148 -15.99 -1.59 15.38
CA LYS A 148 -16.98 -2.67 15.18
C LYS A 148 -17.28 -2.99 13.71
N GLN A 149 -16.47 -2.47 12.79
CA GLN A 149 -16.50 -2.89 11.39
C GLN A 149 -15.66 -4.14 11.23
N GLU A 150 -16.33 -5.29 11.18
CA GLU A 150 -15.68 -6.57 11.02
C GLU A 150 -15.51 -6.94 9.55
N GLY A 151 -14.47 -7.71 9.25
CA GLY A 151 -14.24 -8.24 7.92
C GLY A 151 -12.78 -8.59 7.63
N PRO A 152 -12.54 -9.36 6.57
CA PRO A 152 -11.20 -9.71 6.14
C PRO A 152 -10.50 -8.52 5.47
N PHE A 153 -9.17 -8.56 5.47
CA PHE A 153 -8.33 -7.66 4.69
C PHE A 153 -7.09 -8.36 4.13
N PHE A 154 -6.52 -7.75 3.09
CA PHE A 154 -5.20 -8.10 2.57
C PHE A 154 -4.26 -6.92 2.78
N LEU A 155 -3.09 -7.19 3.36
CA LEU A 155 -2.02 -6.21 3.56
C LEU A 155 -0.78 -6.67 2.82
N ASP A 156 -0.38 -5.94 1.79
CA ASP A 156 0.79 -6.24 0.96
C ASP A 156 1.93 -5.28 1.26
N PHE A 157 3.14 -5.83 1.33
CA PHE A 157 4.38 -5.11 1.47
C PHE A 157 5.24 -5.41 0.25
N SER A 158 5.66 -4.36 -0.47
CA SER A 158 6.50 -4.47 -1.66
C SER A 158 7.74 -3.59 -1.52
N SER A 159 8.91 -4.15 -1.82
CA SER A 159 10.20 -3.48 -1.70
C SER A 159 11.18 -4.00 -2.76
N THR A 160 12.36 -3.38 -2.84
CA THR A 160 13.47 -3.86 -3.69
C THR A 160 14.46 -4.74 -2.92
N SER A 161 14.43 -4.70 -1.58
CA SER A 161 15.29 -5.48 -0.69
C SER A 161 14.46 -6.45 0.16
N ALA A 162 15.06 -7.53 0.65
CA ALA A 162 14.36 -8.49 1.50
C ALA A 162 13.72 -7.80 2.71
N LEU A 163 12.47 -8.18 3.00
CA LEU A 163 11.69 -7.69 4.13
C LEU A 163 11.07 -8.89 4.87
N LYS A 164 11.07 -8.84 6.19
CA LYS A 164 10.39 -9.83 7.05
C LYS A 164 9.14 -9.19 7.64
N VAL A 165 8.06 -9.96 7.73
CA VAL A 165 6.78 -9.52 8.31
C VAL A 165 6.36 -10.51 9.39
N SER A 166 5.95 -10.00 10.55
CA SER A 166 5.38 -10.80 11.64
C SER A 166 4.16 -10.09 12.23
N GLN A 167 3.15 -10.85 12.65
CA GLN A 167 2.02 -10.32 13.40
C GLN A 167 2.38 -10.23 14.88
N LEU A 168 2.15 -9.07 15.50
CA LEU A 168 2.33 -8.84 16.95
C LEU A 168 1.02 -9.00 17.73
N GLN A 169 -0.11 -8.65 17.10
CA GLN A 169 -1.48 -8.73 17.65
C GLN A 169 -2.48 -9.00 16.53
#